data_AF-A0A1X1ZI33-F1
#
_entry.id   AF-A0A1X1ZI33-F1
#
_cell.length_a   1.000
_cell.length_b   1.000
_cell.length_c   1.000
_cell.angle_alpha   90.00
_cell.angle_beta   90.00
_cell.angle_gamma   90.00
#
_symmetry.space_group_name_H-M   'P 1'
#
loop_
_entity.id
_entity.type
_entity.pdbx_description
1 polymer ?
#
loop_
_entity_poly.entity_id
_entity_poly.type
_entity_poly.pdbx_seq_one_letter_code
_entity_poly.pdbx_strand_id
1 'polypeptide(L)'
;MVMDGNLEVDAVHLRLAGQEADTHADNFLAGHVAAHERIAAAQTGFIGESAAALAELAAHWKDETAAHHREVSEHAEKFRTAAGEYETTDTDAEATIDATVSDLAERMGMGM
;
A
#
# COMPACT_ATOMS: atom_id res chain seq x y z
N MET A 1 -4.77 12.19 -22.78
CA MET A 1 -5.38 11.17 -21.90
C MET A 1 -6.85 11.53 -21.81
N VAL A 2 -7.69 10.92 -22.64
CA VAL A 2 -9.14 11.11 -22.58
C VAL A 2 -9.60 10.27 -21.40
N MET A 3 -10.09 10.93 -20.34
CA MET A 3 -10.80 10.25 -19.26
C MET A 3 -12.24 10.09 -19.73
N ASP A 4 -12.51 9.00 -20.42
CA ASP A 4 -13.89 8.56 -20.64
C ASP A 4 -14.50 8.28 -19.25
N GLY A 5 -15.67 8.86 -19.01
CA GLY A 5 -16.27 9.06 -17.69
C GLY A 5 -16.82 7.81 -17.00
N ASN A 6 -16.19 6.65 -17.17
CA ASN A 6 -16.45 5.47 -16.35
C ASN A 6 -15.14 5.05 -15.67
N LEU A 7 -15.01 5.38 -14.40
CA LEU A 7 -13.87 4.98 -13.59
C LEU A 7 -14.02 3.49 -13.27
N GLU A 8 -13.56 2.62 -14.17
CA GLU A 8 -13.46 1.19 -13.88
C GLU A 8 -12.13 0.96 -13.15
N VAL A 9 -12.21 0.80 -11.82
CA VAL A 9 -11.03 0.51 -11.01
C VAL A 9 -10.84 -0.99 -10.95
N ASP A 10 -9.71 -1.45 -11.49
CA ASP A 10 -9.31 -2.84 -11.39
C ASP A 10 -8.83 -3.16 -9.96
N ALA A 11 -9.75 -3.70 -9.16
CA ALA A 11 -9.48 -4.10 -7.79
C ALA A 11 -8.41 -5.20 -7.68
N VAL A 12 -8.26 -6.05 -8.69
CA VAL A 12 -7.21 -7.08 -8.73
C VAL A 12 -5.84 -6.42 -8.86
N HIS A 13 -5.69 -5.44 -9.77
CA HIS A 13 -4.47 -4.67 -9.90
C HIS A 13 -4.14 -3.88 -8.63
N LEU A 14 -5.14 -3.31 -7.93
CA LEU A 14 -4.91 -2.65 -6.65
C LEU A 14 -4.39 -3.61 -5.57
N ARG A 15 -4.97 -4.81 -5.48
CA ARG A 15 -4.49 -5.85 -4.54
C ARG A 15 -3.06 -6.27 -4.86
N LEU A 16 -2.73 -6.46 -6.14
CA LEU A 16 -1.38 -6.78 -6.60
C LEU A 16 -0.39 -5.65 -6.28
N ALA A 17 -0.77 -4.39 -6.51
CA ALA A 17 0.06 -3.24 -6.17
C ALA A 17 0.32 -3.16 -4.65
N GLY A 18 -0.67 -3.49 -3.83
CA GLY A 18 -0.49 -3.62 -2.38
C GLY A 18 0.54 -4.70 -2.00
N GLN A 19 0.47 -5.88 -2.63
CA GLN A 19 1.43 -6.97 -2.39
C GLN A 19 2.86 -6.63 -2.86
N GLU A 20 2.99 -5.92 -3.98
CA GLU A 20 4.27 -5.44 -4.49
C GLU A 20 4.87 -4.39 -3.55
N ALA A 21 4.05 -3.47 -3.03
CA ALA A 21 4.47 -2.50 -2.03
C ALA A 21 4.96 -3.16 -0.74
N ASP A 22 4.25 -4.18 -0.22
CA ASP A 22 4.71 -4.96 0.94
C ASP A 22 6.06 -5.66 0.65
N THR A 23 6.21 -6.26 -0.53
CA THR A 23 7.47 -6.88 -0.95
C THR A 23 8.61 -5.87 -1.03
N HIS A 24 8.35 -4.64 -1.51
CA HIS A 24 9.35 -3.58 -1.53
C HIS A 24 9.69 -3.09 -0.13
N ALA A 25 8.71 -2.97 0.78
CA ALA A 25 8.95 -2.61 2.17
C ALA A 25 9.87 -3.63 2.86
N ASP A 26 9.60 -4.92 2.70
CA ASP A 26 10.41 -5.99 3.28
C ASP A 26 11.85 -5.98 2.75
N ASN A 27 12.01 -5.84 1.44
CA ASN A 27 13.34 -5.78 0.82
C ASN A 27 14.12 -4.53 1.26
N PHE A 28 13.44 -3.39 1.36
CA PHE A 28 14.03 -2.14 1.87
C PHE A 28 14.52 -2.31 3.31
N LEU A 29 13.66 -2.86 4.19
CA LEU A 29 14.01 -3.10 5.59
C LEU A 29 15.19 -4.06 5.71
N ALA A 30 15.16 -5.20 5.00
CA ALA A 30 16.24 -6.18 5.04
C ALA A 30 17.58 -5.58 4.57
N GLY A 31 17.57 -4.80 3.48
CA GLY A 31 18.76 -4.12 2.97
C GLY A 31 19.34 -3.11 3.97
N HIS A 32 18.48 -2.32 4.60
CA HIS A 32 18.89 -1.34 5.60
C HIS A 32 19.36 -1.98 6.90
N VAL A 33 18.71 -3.03 7.39
CA VAL A 33 19.19 -3.80 8.56
C VAL A 33 20.60 -4.33 8.31
N ALA A 34 20.84 -4.93 7.14
CA ALA A 34 22.19 -5.39 6.78
C ALA A 34 23.20 -4.24 6.67
N ALA A 35 22.79 -3.04 6.25
CA ALA A 35 23.65 -1.85 6.24
C ALA A 35 23.97 -1.38 7.68
N HIS A 36 22.98 -1.33 8.56
CA HIS A 36 23.13 -0.97 9.96
C HIS A 36 24.09 -1.91 10.70
N GLU A 37 24.02 -3.21 10.43
CA GLU A 37 24.95 -4.20 10.97
C GLU A 37 26.40 -3.96 10.51
N ARG A 38 26.61 -3.64 9.23
CA ARG A 38 27.93 -3.30 8.70
C ARG A 38 28.48 -2.02 9.33
N ILE A 39 27.65 -1.02 9.55
CA ILE A 39 28.03 0.22 10.24
C ILE A 39 28.44 -0.09 11.67
N ALA A 40 27.64 -0.87 12.39
CA ALA A 40 27.95 -1.27 13.77
C ALA A 40 29.28 -2.04 13.85
N ALA A 41 29.53 -2.94 12.90
CA ALA A 41 30.79 -3.68 12.81
C ALA A 41 31.99 -2.76 12.48
N ALA A 42 31.81 -1.77 11.60
CA ALA A 42 32.87 -0.82 11.24
C ALA A 42 33.18 0.17 12.38
N GLN A 43 32.21 0.43 13.26
CA GLN A 43 32.32 1.42 14.34
C GLN A 43 33.51 1.15 15.28
N THR A 44 33.92 -0.11 15.44
CA THR A 44 35.10 -0.48 16.25
C THR A 44 36.42 0.09 15.73
N GLY A 45 36.48 0.52 14.47
CA GLY A 45 37.65 1.16 13.87
C GLY A 45 37.72 2.68 14.08
N PHE A 46 36.68 3.29 14.63
CA PHE A 46 36.60 4.74 14.87
C PHE A 46 36.84 5.04 16.35
N ILE A 47 37.43 6.21 16.64
CA ILE A 47 37.69 6.68 18.00
C ILE A 47 37.23 8.13 18.19
N GLY A 48 36.95 8.49 19.45
CA GLY A 48 36.63 9.87 19.82
C GLY A 48 35.38 10.41 19.12
N GLU A 49 35.45 11.67 18.69
CA GLU A 49 34.33 12.40 18.08
C GLU A 49 33.78 11.72 16.82
N SER A 50 34.64 11.10 16.01
CA SER A 50 34.19 10.37 14.81
C SER A 50 33.37 9.13 15.14
N ALA A 51 33.68 8.43 16.24
CA ALA A 51 32.87 7.29 16.69
C ALA A 51 31.51 7.73 17.21
N ALA A 52 31.45 8.89 17.89
CA ALA A 52 30.20 9.48 18.36
C ALA A 52 29.32 9.94 17.20
N ALA A 53 29.89 10.66 16.22
CA ALA A 53 29.16 11.11 15.03
C ALA A 53 28.63 9.93 14.20
N LEU A 54 29.42 8.85 14.06
CA LEU A 54 28.96 7.64 13.36
C LEU A 54 27.82 6.95 14.12
N ALA A 55 27.86 6.94 15.46
CA ALA A 55 26.77 6.39 16.28
C ALA A 55 25.47 7.17 16.09
N GLU A 56 25.55 8.50 16.09
CA GLU A 56 24.41 9.39 15.89
C GLU A 56 23.81 9.23 14.50
N LEU A 57 24.65 9.20 13.46
CA LEU A 57 24.20 8.97 12.09
C LEU A 57 23.55 7.59 11.93
N ALA A 58 24.11 6.56 12.55
CA ALA A 58 23.54 5.21 12.52
C ALA A 58 22.19 5.14 13.25
N ALA A 59 22.02 5.87 14.36
CA ALA A 59 20.74 5.97 15.05
C ALA A 59 19.70 6.68 14.18
N HIS A 60 20.06 7.83 13.60
CA HIS A 60 19.18 8.56 12.70
C HIS A 60 18.73 7.71 11.50
N TRP A 61 19.65 6.98 10.85
CA TRP A 61 19.28 6.12 9.73
C TRP A 61 18.40 4.94 10.14
N LYS A 62 18.52 4.41 11.36
CA LYS A 62 17.59 3.39 11.87
C LYS A 62 16.17 3.94 12.01
N ASP A 63 16.05 5.15 12.56
CA ASP A 63 14.75 5.81 12.70
C ASP A 63 14.13 6.10 11.33
N GLU A 64 14.91 6.64 10.40
CA GLU A 64 14.45 6.88 9.02
C GLU A 64 14.04 5.59 8.30
N THR A 65 14.80 4.50 8.48
CA THR A 65 14.45 3.19 7.92
C THR A 65 13.09 2.73 8.46
N ALA A 66 12.86 2.84 9.77
CA ALA A 66 11.61 2.44 10.38
C ALA A 66 10.43 3.32 9.90
N ALA A 67 10.66 4.63 9.75
CA ALA A 67 9.66 5.57 9.25
C ALA A 67 9.27 5.25 7.80
N HIS A 68 10.24 5.10 6.90
CA HIS A 68 9.99 4.79 5.48
C HIS A 68 9.34 3.41 5.30
N HIS A 69 9.80 2.40 6.05
CA HIS A 69 9.17 1.08 6.03
C HIS A 69 7.69 1.17 6.41
N ARG A 70 7.37 1.85 7.51
CA ARG A 70 5.99 2.07 7.95
C ARG A 70 5.17 2.78 6.88
N GLU A 71 5.70 3.84 6.28
CA GLU A 71 5.00 4.58 5.22
C GLU A 71 4.67 3.69 4.02
N VAL A 72 5.61 2.85 3.55
CA VAL A 72 5.34 1.95 2.43
C VAL A 72 4.29 0.89 2.79
N SER A 73 4.36 0.30 3.98
CA SER A 73 3.34 -0.63 4.48
C SER A 73 1.96 0.03 4.60
N GLU A 74 1.90 1.30 5.04
CA GLU A 74 0.65 2.06 5.07
C GLU A 74 0.07 2.29 3.66
N HIS A 75 0.91 2.47 2.64
CA HIS A 75 0.44 2.54 1.26
C HIS A 75 -0.08 1.18 0.76
N ALA A 76 0.58 0.09 1.10
CA ALA A 76 0.12 -1.25 0.80
C ALA A 76 -1.28 -1.53 1.39
N GLU A 77 -1.50 -1.16 2.65
CA GLU A 77 -2.80 -1.23 3.32
C GLU A 77 -3.86 -0.36 2.64
N LYS A 78 -3.50 0.86 2.21
CA LYS A 78 -4.41 1.76 1.49
C LYS A 78 -4.84 1.17 0.14
N PHE A 79 -3.93 0.53 -0.60
CA PHE A 79 -4.29 -0.15 -1.85
C PHE A 79 -5.26 -1.31 -1.61
N ARG A 80 -5.03 -2.12 -0.58
CA ARG A 80 -5.92 -3.23 -0.21
C ARG A 80 -7.30 -2.75 0.25
N THR A 81 -7.33 -1.69 1.06
CA THR A 81 -8.57 -1.04 1.50
C THR A 81 -9.35 -0.49 0.30
N ALA A 82 -8.69 0.27 -0.57
CA ALA A 82 -9.31 0.84 -1.76
C ALA A 82 -9.90 -0.25 -2.67
N ALA A 83 -9.18 -1.36 -2.89
CA ALA A 83 -9.69 -2.48 -3.66
C ALA A 83 -11.00 -3.04 -3.09
N GLY A 84 -11.08 -3.21 -1.76
CA GLY A 84 -12.30 -3.66 -1.10
C GLY A 84 -13.45 -2.65 -1.17
N GLU A 85 -13.16 -1.35 -1.08
CA GLU A 85 -14.16 -0.29 -1.24
C GLU A 85 -14.75 -0.25 -2.65
N TYR A 86 -13.91 -0.41 -3.69
CA TYR A 86 -14.38 -0.48 -5.08
C TYR A 86 -15.22 -1.74 -5.34
N GLU A 87 -14.78 -2.92 -4.91
CA GLU A 87 -15.57 -4.16 -5.05
C GLU A 87 -16.93 -4.06 -4.36
N THR A 88 -16.98 -3.47 -3.16
CA THR A 88 -18.24 -3.26 -2.43
C THR A 88 -19.15 -2.30 -3.18
N THR A 89 -18.59 -1.18 -3.66
CA THR A 89 -19.36 -0.16 -4.40
C THR A 89 -19.95 -0.73 -5.68
N ASP A 90 -19.18 -1.52 -6.45
CA ASP A 90 -19.64 -2.14 -7.69
C ASP A 90 -20.74 -3.17 -7.42
N THR A 91 -20.58 -4.00 -6.38
CA THR A 91 -21.59 -4.99 -5.98
C THR A 91 -22.90 -4.33 -5.54
N ASP A 92 -22.82 -3.27 -4.74
CA ASP A 92 -24.00 -2.52 -4.26
C ASP A 92 -24.71 -1.79 -5.42
N ALA A 93 -23.93 -1.26 -6.38
CA ALA A 93 -24.47 -0.63 -7.57
C ALA A 93 -25.18 -1.64 -8.47
N GLU A 94 -24.59 -2.81 -8.72
CA GLU A 94 -25.22 -3.92 -9.47
C GLU A 94 -26.54 -4.34 -8.84
N ALA A 95 -26.56 -4.60 -7.52
CA ALA A 95 -27.78 -4.98 -6.80
C ALA A 95 -28.87 -3.91 -6.87
N THR A 96 -28.49 -2.63 -6.82
CA THR A 96 -29.42 -1.51 -6.95
C THR A 96 -30.01 -1.41 -8.36
N ILE A 97 -29.18 -1.61 -9.38
CA ILE A 97 -29.61 -1.61 -10.78
C ILE A 97 -30.58 -2.77 -11.03
N ASP A 98 -30.25 -3.99 -10.60
CA ASP A 98 -31.10 -5.17 -10.76
C ASP A 98 -32.45 -5.02 -10.07
N ALA A 99 -32.46 -4.47 -8.85
CA ALA A 99 -33.70 -4.17 -8.14
C ALA A 99 -34.55 -3.13 -8.88
N THR A 100 -33.92 -2.08 -9.42
CA THR A 100 -34.60 -1.03 -10.19
C THR A 100 -35.16 -1.55 -11.52
N VAL A 101 -34.41 -2.41 -12.21
CA VAL A 101 -34.85 -3.08 -13.45
C VAL A 101 -36.05 -3.98 -13.17
N SER A 102 -36.02 -4.73 -12.06
CA SER A 102 -37.12 -5.60 -11.63
C SER A 102 -38.39 -4.79 -11.31
N ASP A 103 -38.28 -3.71 -10.53
CA ASP A 103 -39.41 -2.79 -10.25
C ASP A 103 -40.00 -2.20 -11.54
N LEU A 104 -39.14 -1.78 -12.47
CA LEU A 104 -39.59 -1.26 -13.76
C LEU A 104 -40.32 -2.32 -14.59
N ALA A 105 -39.82 -3.56 -14.62
CA ALA A 105 -40.45 -4.66 -15.34
C ALA A 105 -41.85 -4.99 -14.77
N GLU A 106 -41.99 -5.00 -13.44
CA GLU A 106 -43.28 -5.15 -12.77
C GLU A 106 -44.24 -4.01 -13.14
N ARG A 107 -43.78 -2.75 -13.08
CA ARG A 107 -44.58 -1.57 -13.43
C ARG A 107 -45.01 -1.53 -14.89
N MET A 108 -44.21 -2.07 -15.80
CA MET A 108 -44.53 -2.15 -17.23
C MET A 108 -45.42 -3.35 -17.59
N GLY A 109 -45.80 -4.18 -16.63
CA GLY A 109 -46.59 -5.39 -16.88
C GLY A 109 -45.83 -6.42 -17.72
N MET A 110 -44.49 -6.37 -17.69
CA MET A 110 -43.58 -7.32 -18.34
C MET A 110 -43.02 -8.34 -17.34
N GLY A 111 -43.38 -8.26 -16.06
CA GLY A 111 -43.17 -9.34 -15.10
C GLY A 111 -44.02 -10.55 -15.45
N MET A 112 -43.44 -11.75 -15.38
CA MET A 112 -44.16 -13.03 -15.49
C MET A 112 -45.38 -13.09 -14.57
#